data_AF-A0A0H5SL21-F1
#
_entry.id   AF-A0A0H5SL21-F1
#
_cell.length_a   1.000
_cell.length_b   1.000
_cell.length_c   1.000
_cell.angle_alpha   90.00
_cell.angle_beta   90.00
_cell.angle_gamma   90.00
#
_symmetry.space_group_name_H-M   'P 1'
#
loop_
_entity.id
_entity.type
_entity.pdbx_description
1 polymer ?
#
loop_
_entity_poly.entity_id
_entity_poly.type
_entity_poly.pdbx_seq_one_letter_code
_entity_poly.pdbx_strand_id
1 'polypeptide(L)'
;MMKGCDWDGLHEYEAQFFGFLPKGFTDVVYNLILEEWAEIVEEKLMSELPLDGVSGEVKLHLKMELVNMIGKNNILNSLMNKLEAYTLEYVFRIPDEVTLPEDRPNLEMDKEWSVEVADMRRQELEYNIVKLRLANELFDREITNNLQAIQLWKAVQKISNGGNFTPNDFPKWVE
;
A
#
# COMPACT_ATOMS: atom_id res chain seq x y z
N MET A 1 8.86 -23.75 -31.38
CA MET A 1 8.80 -22.28 -31.48
C MET A 1 8.08 -21.76 -30.24
N MET A 2 8.80 -21.53 -29.15
CA MET A 2 8.28 -20.78 -28.01
C MET A 2 8.41 -19.30 -28.35
N LYS A 3 7.27 -18.62 -28.47
CA LYS A 3 7.19 -17.16 -28.52
C LYS A 3 7.86 -16.62 -27.26
N GLY A 4 8.69 -15.59 -27.41
CA GLY A 4 9.18 -14.81 -26.27
C GLY A 4 7.98 -14.29 -25.49
N CYS A 5 7.76 -14.85 -24.31
CA CYS A 5 6.88 -14.26 -23.31
C CYS A 5 7.66 -13.10 -22.68
N ASP A 6 7.08 -11.91 -22.72
CA ASP A 6 7.46 -10.80 -21.83
C ASP A 6 7.29 -11.29 -20.40
N TRP A 7 8.38 -11.70 -19.78
CA TRP A 7 8.40 -12.14 -18.38
C TRP A 7 8.17 -10.96 -17.43
N ASP A 8 8.46 -9.73 -17.87
CA ASP A 8 8.47 -8.56 -17.01
C ASP A 8 7.08 -8.17 -16.52
N GLY A 9 6.02 -8.47 -17.28
CA GLY A 9 4.63 -8.20 -16.87
C GLY A 9 3.93 -9.36 -16.16
N LEU A 10 4.45 -10.60 -16.27
CA LEU A 10 3.70 -11.80 -15.86
C LEU A 10 3.65 -12.02 -14.34
N HIS A 11 4.52 -11.33 -13.58
CA HIS A 11 4.71 -11.54 -12.15
C HIS A 11 4.67 -10.25 -11.33
N GLU A 12 4.07 -9.18 -11.87
CA GLU A 12 3.92 -7.91 -11.15
C GLU A 12 3.03 -8.07 -9.90
N TYR A 13 1.97 -8.87 -10.01
CA TYR A 13 1.04 -9.13 -8.91
C TYR A 13 1.72 -9.90 -7.76
N GLU A 14 2.50 -10.91 -8.12
CA GLU A 14 3.37 -11.66 -7.22
C GLU A 14 4.41 -10.75 -6.59
N ALA A 15 5.07 -9.88 -7.37
CA ALA A 15 6.08 -8.97 -6.86
C ALA A 15 5.51 -7.96 -5.85
N GLN A 16 4.28 -7.48 -6.10
CA GLN A 16 3.55 -6.61 -5.16
C GLN A 16 3.31 -7.32 -3.83
N PHE A 17 2.90 -8.59 -3.86
CA PHE A 17 2.61 -9.37 -2.65
C PHE A 17 3.87 -9.81 -1.88
N PHE A 18 4.87 -10.37 -2.57
CA PHE A 18 6.07 -10.92 -1.93
C PHE A 18 7.14 -9.86 -1.64
N GLY A 19 7.09 -8.70 -2.30
CA GLY A 19 8.08 -7.64 -2.19
C GLY A 19 9.37 -7.90 -2.99
N PHE A 20 9.41 -8.97 -3.79
CA PHE A 20 10.51 -9.29 -4.70
C PHE A 20 9.98 -10.05 -5.92
N LEU A 21 10.70 -9.96 -7.05
CA LEU A 21 10.39 -10.77 -8.23
C LEU A 21 10.83 -12.22 -7.99
N PRO A 22 9.96 -13.22 -8.21
CA PRO A 22 10.30 -14.64 -8.05
C PRO A 22 11.55 -15.09 -8.82
N LYS A 23 11.81 -14.49 -10.00
CA LYS A 23 13.05 -14.71 -10.75
C LYS A 23 14.30 -14.21 -10.02
N GLY A 24 14.20 -13.08 -9.33
CA GLY A 24 15.28 -12.56 -8.50
C GLY A 24 15.64 -13.53 -7.37
N PHE A 25 14.65 -14.27 -6.83
CA PHE A 25 14.91 -15.31 -5.84
C PHE A 25 15.76 -16.46 -6.43
N THR A 26 15.42 -16.96 -7.62
CA THR A 26 16.15 -18.06 -8.25
C THR A 26 17.56 -17.65 -8.66
N ASP A 27 17.76 -16.39 -9.06
CA ASP A 27 19.08 -15.83 -9.37
C ASP A 27 19.96 -15.75 -8.11
N VAL A 28 19.39 -15.35 -6.96
CA VAL A 28 20.11 -15.34 -5.68
C VAL A 28 20.51 -16.76 -5.28
N VAL A 29 19.61 -17.73 -5.40
CA VAL A 29 19.92 -19.14 -5.11
C VAL A 29 21.02 -19.67 -6.05
N TYR A 30 20.96 -19.32 -7.34
CA TYR A 30 22.01 -19.68 -8.31
C TYR A 30 23.38 -19.17 -7.86
N ASN A 31 23.47 -17.89 -7.50
CA ASN A 31 24.72 -17.27 -7.09
C ASN A 31 25.26 -17.88 -5.78
N LEU A 32 24.39 -18.14 -4.81
CA LEU A 32 24.78 -18.82 -3.56
C LEU A 32 25.39 -20.19 -3.83
N ILE A 33 24.82 -20.97 -4.75
CA ILE A 33 25.39 -22.28 -5.13
C ILE A 33 26.80 -22.13 -5.72
N LEU A 34 27.02 -21.10 -6.55
CA LEU A 34 28.34 -20.85 -7.13
C LEU A 34 29.36 -20.38 -6.09
N GLU A 35 28.96 -19.51 -5.17
CA GLU A 35 29.80 -19.03 -4.07
C GLU A 35 30.22 -20.19 -3.16
N GLU A 36 29.25 -20.99 -2.70
CA GLU A 36 29.51 -22.19 -1.88
C GLU A 36 30.40 -23.21 -2.60
N TRP A 37 30.20 -23.41 -3.91
CA TRP A 37 31.08 -24.28 -4.69
C TRP A 37 32.51 -23.74 -4.75
N ALA A 38 32.67 -22.44 -4.95
CA ALA A 38 33.98 -21.81 -4.98
C ALA A 38 34.70 -21.93 -3.62
N GLU A 39 33.97 -21.79 -2.51
CA GLU A 39 34.49 -22.00 -1.16
C GLU A 39 34.90 -23.46 -0.94
N ILE A 40 34.07 -24.44 -1.32
CA ILE A 40 34.40 -25.86 -1.22
C ILE A 40 35.66 -26.21 -2.03
N VAL A 41 35.79 -25.65 -3.25
CA VAL A 41 36.98 -25.85 -4.08
C VAL A 41 38.22 -25.30 -3.37
N GLU A 42 38.13 -24.10 -2.77
CA GLU A 42 39.27 -23.49 -2.07
C GLU A 42 39.64 -24.22 -0.78
N GLU A 43 38.66 -24.46 0.08
CA GLU A 43 38.91 -24.94 1.45
C GLU A 43 39.17 -26.43 1.53
N LYS A 44 38.54 -27.23 0.65
CA LYS A 44 38.61 -28.70 0.71
C LYS A 44 39.42 -29.29 -0.42
N LEU A 45 39.12 -28.92 -1.66
CA LEU A 45 39.80 -29.56 -2.81
C LEU A 45 41.24 -29.07 -2.95
N MET A 46 41.47 -27.75 -2.93
CA MET A 46 42.81 -27.19 -3.11
C MET A 46 43.74 -27.48 -1.93
N SER A 47 43.19 -27.62 -0.70
CA SER A 47 43.97 -27.92 0.50
C SER A 47 44.39 -29.39 0.62
N GLU A 48 43.59 -30.33 0.08
CA GLU A 48 43.87 -31.77 0.12
C GLU A 48 44.78 -32.25 -1.03
N LEU A 49 44.93 -31.46 -2.10
CA LEU A 49 45.76 -31.83 -3.25
C LEU A 49 47.25 -31.68 -2.93
N PRO A 50 48.11 -32.66 -3.29
CA PRO A 50 49.55 -32.60 -3.07
C PRO A 50 50.22 -31.65 -4.08
N LEU A 51 50.02 -30.35 -3.89
CA LEU A 51 50.49 -29.29 -4.77
C LEU A 51 51.85 -28.71 -4.33
N ASP A 52 52.63 -29.49 -3.58
CA ASP A 52 53.98 -29.10 -3.16
C ASP A 52 54.92 -29.09 -4.37
N GLY A 53 55.51 -27.92 -4.65
CA GLY A 53 56.39 -27.69 -5.80
C GLY A 53 55.69 -27.23 -7.09
N VAL A 54 54.36 -27.12 -7.09
CA VAL A 54 53.60 -26.58 -8.22
C VAL A 54 53.61 -25.04 -8.18
N SER A 55 53.85 -24.39 -9.33
CA SER A 55 53.84 -22.93 -9.43
C SER A 55 52.45 -22.35 -9.09
N GLY A 56 52.43 -21.14 -8.53
CA GLY A 56 51.17 -20.46 -8.15
C GLY A 56 50.20 -20.30 -9.32
N GLU A 57 50.71 -20.08 -10.53
CA GLU A 57 49.91 -19.97 -11.76
C GLU A 57 49.17 -21.26 -12.09
N VAL A 58 49.84 -22.41 -11.97
CA VAL A 58 49.22 -23.72 -12.24
C VAL A 58 48.17 -24.04 -11.18
N LYS A 59 48.42 -23.69 -9.91
CA LYS A 59 47.41 -23.84 -8.84
C LYS A 59 46.17 -23.00 -9.12
N LEU A 60 46.35 -21.76 -9.56
CA LEU A 60 45.24 -20.86 -9.90
C LEU A 60 44.45 -21.37 -11.12
N HIS A 61 45.14 -21.87 -12.15
CA HIS A 61 44.49 -22.49 -13.31
C HIS A 61 43.69 -23.73 -12.90
N LEU A 62 44.23 -24.59 -12.04
CA LEU A 62 43.53 -25.76 -11.53
C LEU A 62 42.29 -25.37 -10.73
N LYS A 63 42.41 -24.37 -9.84
CA LYS A 63 41.29 -23.81 -9.09
C LYS A 63 40.18 -23.33 -10.03
N MET A 64 40.53 -22.54 -11.05
CA MET A 64 39.55 -22.05 -12.03
C MET A 64 38.86 -23.21 -12.78
N GLU A 65 39.61 -24.25 -13.17
CA GLU A 65 39.04 -25.43 -13.82
C GLU A 65 38.09 -26.24 -12.92
N LEU A 66 38.41 -26.34 -11.62
CA LEU A 66 37.56 -26.99 -10.62
C LEU A 66 36.29 -26.17 -10.34
N VAL A 67 36.42 -24.84 -10.16
CA VAL A 67 35.26 -23.95 -10.02
C VAL A 67 34.36 -24.04 -11.25
N ASN A 68 34.92 -23.96 -12.45
CA ASN A 68 34.17 -24.06 -13.70
C ASN A 68 33.55 -25.44 -13.94
N MET A 69 33.98 -26.48 -13.20
CA MET A 69 33.46 -27.84 -13.35
C MET A 69 31.98 -27.94 -12.98
N ILE A 70 31.48 -27.13 -12.03
CA ILE A 70 30.05 -27.14 -11.68
C ILE A 70 29.15 -26.70 -12.85
N GLY A 71 29.68 -25.84 -13.73
CA GLY A 71 29.01 -25.42 -14.97
C GLY A 71 29.22 -26.38 -16.14
N LYS A 72 30.21 -27.30 -16.07
CA LYS A 72 30.47 -28.26 -17.15
C LYS A 72 29.24 -29.18 -17.32
N ASN A 73 28.88 -29.43 -18.57
CA ASN A 73 27.67 -30.16 -19.00
C ASN A 73 26.32 -29.46 -18.79
N ASN A 74 26.29 -28.17 -18.38
CA ASN A 74 25.05 -27.43 -18.14
C ASN A 74 24.09 -28.12 -17.16
N ILE A 75 24.59 -29.00 -16.29
CA ILE A 75 23.74 -29.73 -15.32
C ILE A 75 23.15 -28.76 -14.31
N LEU A 76 23.98 -27.88 -13.74
CA LEU A 76 23.51 -26.83 -12.82
C LEU A 76 22.46 -25.94 -13.50
N ASN A 77 22.75 -25.42 -14.69
CA ASN A 77 21.81 -24.61 -15.46
C ASN A 77 20.49 -25.35 -15.73
N SER A 78 20.56 -26.63 -16.09
CA SER A 78 19.34 -27.42 -16.31
C SER A 78 18.54 -27.67 -15.04
N LEU A 79 19.19 -27.85 -13.88
CA LEU A 79 18.52 -28.00 -12.59
C LEU A 79 17.90 -26.68 -12.15
N MET A 80 18.61 -25.58 -12.34
CA MET A 80 18.18 -24.25 -11.95
C MET A 80 17.03 -23.75 -12.82
N ASN A 81 17.03 -24.03 -14.13
CA ASN A 81 15.89 -23.77 -15.00
C ASN A 81 14.64 -24.57 -14.57
N LYS A 82 14.81 -25.81 -14.10
CA LYS A 82 13.69 -26.60 -13.56
C LYS A 82 13.20 -26.01 -12.25
N LEU A 83 14.12 -25.67 -11.34
CA LEU A 83 13.79 -25.02 -10.07
C LEU A 83 13.01 -23.73 -10.32
N GLU A 84 13.48 -22.89 -11.24
CA GLU A 84 12.83 -21.65 -11.65
C GLU A 84 11.42 -21.90 -12.17
N ALA A 85 11.23 -22.88 -13.06
CA ALA A 85 9.90 -23.25 -13.52
C ALA A 85 8.97 -23.68 -12.36
N TYR A 86 9.46 -24.50 -11.43
CA TYR A 86 8.68 -24.96 -10.28
C TYR A 86 8.34 -23.83 -9.30
N THR A 87 9.31 -22.94 -9.00
CA THR A 87 9.08 -21.83 -8.08
C THR A 87 8.10 -20.83 -8.67
N LEU A 88 8.20 -20.56 -9.97
CA LEU A 88 7.26 -19.68 -10.68
C LEU A 88 5.86 -20.28 -10.80
N GLU A 89 5.73 -21.59 -11.03
CA GLU A 89 4.42 -22.20 -11.29
C GLU A 89 3.65 -22.56 -10.01
N TYR A 90 4.35 -22.98 -8.94
CA TYR A 90 3.73 -23.57 -7.76
C TYR A 90 4.00 -22.86 -6.44
N VAL A 91 5.13 -22.18 -6.28
CA VAL A 91 5.54 -21.62 -4.98
C VAL A 91 5.14 -20.15 -4.87
N PHE A 92 5.54 -19.35 -5.85
CA PHE A 92 5.32 -17.91 -5.85
C PHE A 92 4.14 -17.48 -6.71
N ARG A 93 3.44 -18.41 -7.38
CA ARG A 93 2.26 -18.06 -8.16
C ARG A 93 1.11 -17.68 -7.26
N ILE A 94 0.48 -16.53 -7.54
CA ILE A 94 -0.84 -16.23 -6.99
C ILE A 94 -1.88 -16.77 -8.00
N PRO A 95 -2.78 -17.69 -7.61
CA PRO A 95 -3.81 -18.19 -8.51
C PRO A 95 -4.69 -17.05 -9.05
N ASP A 96 -5.10 -17.14 -10.30
CA ASP A 96 -5.86 -16.08 -10.99
C ASP A 96 -7.23 -15.81 -10.32
N GLU A 97 -7.76 -16.80 -9.59
CA GLU A 97 -9.00 -16.69 -8.83
C GLU A 97 -8.84 -16.05 -7.43
N VAL A 98 -7.60 -15.81 -7.00
CA VAL A 98 -7.29 -15.24 -5.68
C VAL A 98 -7.04 -13.75 -5.80
N THR A 99 -7.90 -12.97 -5.16
CA THR A 99 -7.66 -11.53 -4.95
C THR A 99 -6.93 -11.30 -3.64
N LEU A 100 -5.83 -10.56 -3.69
CA LEU A 100 -5.08 -10.17 -2.50
C LEU A 100 -5.95 -9.33 -1.55
N PRO A 101 -5.70 -9.39 -0.23
CA PRO A 101 -6.46 -8.61 0.75
C PRO A 101 -6.47 -7.11 0.47
N GLU A 102 -5.38 -6.57 -0.07
CA GLU A 102 -5.23 -5.16 -0.47
C GLU A 102 -6.08 -4.76 -1.68
N ASP A 103 -6.42 -5.71 -2.55
CA ASP A 103 -7.24 -5.45 -3.75
C ASP A 103 -8.72 -5.78 -3.55
N ARG A 104 -9.12 -6.28 -2.38
CA ARG A 104 -10.55 -6.51 -2.08
C ARG A 104 -11.42 -5.28 -2.30
N PRO A 105 -11.01 -4.04 -1.93
CA PRO A 105 -11.79 -2.84 -2.24
C PRO A 105 -12.03 -2.63 -3.74
N ASN A 106 -11.14 -3.14 -4.60
CA ASN A 106 -11.26 -3.03 -6.05
C ASN A 106 -12.31 -4.01 -6.62
N LEU A 107 -12.66 -5.09 -5.90
CA LEU A 107 -13.74 -6.00 -6.30
C LEU A 107 -15.13 -5.39 -6.10
N GLU A 108 -15.29 -4.58 -5.06
CA GLU A 108 -16.55 -3.95 -4.68
C GLU A 108 -16.77 -2.59 -5.35
N MET A 109 -15.93 -2.24 -6.34
CA MET A 109 -16.01 -0.94 -7.00
C MET A 109 -17.36 -0.79 -7.72
N ASP A 110 -18.20 0.10 -7.20
CA ASP A 110 -19.43 0.51 -7.85
C ASP A 110 -19.09 1.20 -9.16
N LYS A 111 -19.50 0.60 -10.29
CA LYS A 111 -19.20 1.11 -11.63
C LYS A 111 -19.80 2.49 -11.90
N GLU A 112 -20.84 2.87 -11.16
CA GLU A 112 -21.45 4.20 -11.24
C GLU A 112 -20.69 5.23 -10.41
N TRP A 113 -19.91 4.77 -9.41
CA TRP A 113 -19.13 5.63 -8.54
C TRP A 113 -17.77 5.97 -9.17
N SER A 114 -17.77 6.99 -10.04
CA SER A 114 -16.53 7.59 -10.56
C SER A 114 -15.98 8.65 -9.60
N VAL A 115 -14.70 8.99 -9.79
CA VAL A 115 -14.07 10.13 -9.08
C VAL A 115 -14.85 11.43 -9.32
N GLU A 116 -15.37 11.62 -10.52
CA GLU A 116 -16.17 12.79 -10.90
C GLU A 116 -17.52 12.82 -10.15
N VAL A 117 -18.20 11.68 -10.05
CA VAL A 117 -19.45 11.56 -9.26
C VAL A 117 -19.19 11.81 -7.79
N ALA A 118 -18.09 11.27 -7.24
CA ALA A 118 -17.68 11.51 -5.86
C ALA A 118 -17.38 13.00 -5.61
N ASP A 119 -16.71 13.66 -6.54
CA ASP A 119 -16.40 15.09 -6.46
C ASP A 119 -17.63 15.98 -6.58
N MET A 120 -18.55 15.67 -7.50
CA MET A 120 -19.84 16.35 -7.60
C MET A 120 -20.63 16.20 -6.30
N ARG A 121 -20.67 14.98 -5.73
CA ARG A 121 -21.35 14.72 -4.47
C ARG A 121 -20.71 15.48 -3.31
N ARG A 122 -19.37 15.57 -3.28
CA ARG A 122 -18.63 16.38 -2.29
C ARG A 122 -19.04 17.85 -2.37
N GLN A 123 -19.04 18.44 -3.57
CA GLN A 123 -19.43 19.84 -3.77
C GLN A 123 -20.89 20.11 -3.37
N GLU A 124 -21.80 19.19 -3.71
CA GLU A 124 -23.20 19.28 -3.31
C GLU A 124 -23.37 19.25 -1.78
N LEU A 125 -22.64 18.36 -1.11
CA LEU A 125 -22.64 18.27 0.35
C LEU A 125 -22.05 19.53 1.00
N GLU A 126 -20.97 20.09 0.46
CA GLU A 126 -20.40 21.36 0.92
C GLU A 126 -21.41 22.51 0.81
N TYR A 127 -22.09 22.63 -0.33
CA TYR A 127 -23.15 23.62 -0.53
C TYR A 127 -24.30 23.45 0.48
N ASN A 128 -24.76 22.22 0.67
CA ASN A 128 -25.83 21.91 1.63
C ASN A 128 -25.42 22.24 3.08
N ILE A 129 -24.17 21.97 3.46
CA ILE A 129 -23.64 22.33 4.79
C ILE A 129 -23.69 23.85 4.99
N VAL A 130 -23.26 24.65 4.01
CA VAL A 130 -23.31 26.11 4.10
C VAL A 130 -24.76 26.60 4.21
N LYS A 131 -25.67 26.05 3.41
CA LYS A 131 -27.10 26.38 3.45
C LYS A 131 -27.73 26.07 4.81
N LEU A 132 -27.41 24.92 5.40
CA LEU A 132 -27.90 24.53 6.73
C LEU A 132 -27.33 25.43 7.84
N ARG A 133 -26.06 25.81 7.75
CA ARG A 133 -25.46 26.77 8.70
C ARG A 133 -26.17 28.12 8.67
N LEU A 134 -26.42 28.65 7.47
CA LEU A 134 -27.16 29.90 7.32
C LEU A 134 -28.60 29.80 7.87
N ALA A 135 -29.29 28.68 7.62
CA ALA A 135 -30.63 28.45 8.16
C ALA A 135 -30.63 28.42 9.70
N ASN A 136 -29.64 27.77 10.31
CA ASN A 136 -29.47 27.77 11.77
C ASN A 136 -29.24 29.17 12.32
N GLU A 137 -28.37 29.97 11.69
CA GLU A 137 -28.13 31.36 12.11
C GLU A 137 -29.40 32.22 12.03
N LEU A 138 -30.24 32.01 11.01
CA LEU A 138 -31.53 32.69 10.89
C LEU A 138 -32.52 32.26 11.99
N PHE A 139 -32.58 30.97 12.30
CA PHE A 139 -33.42 30.47 13.39
C PHE A 139 -32.95 31.00 14.76
N ASP A 140 -31.65 31.06 15.02
CA ASP A 140 -31.11 31.61 16.28
C ASP A 140 -31.48 33.09 16.45
N ARG A 141 -31.43 33.86 15.35
CA ARG A 141 -31.90 35.27 15.34
C ARG A 141 -33.41 35.37 15.58
N GLU A 142 -34.20 34.52 14.96
CA GLU A 142 -35.66 34.50 15.15
C GLU A 142 -36.03 34.13 16.59
N ILE A 143 -35.36 33.12 17.18
CA ILE A 143 -35.53 32.73 18.59
C ILE A 143 -35.21 33.93 19.49
N THR A 144 -34.11 34.63 19.24
CA THR A 144 -33.73 35.84 19.99
C THR A 144 -34.79 36.94 19.90
N ASN A 145 -35.29 37.22 18.69
CA ASN A 145 -36.34 38.22 18.46
C ASN A 145 -37.67 37.83 19.15
N ASN A 146 -38.05 36.55 19.09
CA ASN A 146 -39.25 36.04 19.75
C ASN A 146 -39.14 36.13 21.27
N LEU A 147 -37.96 35.85 21.83
CA LEU A 147 -37.69 36.04 23.26
C LEU A 147 -37.82 37.52 23.66
N GLN A 148 -37.29 38.44 22.86
CA GLN A 148 -37.46 39.89 23.08
C GLN A 148 -38.93 40.31 23.01
N ALA A 149 -39.69 39.82 22.02
CA ALA A 149 -41.11 40.12 21.87
C ALA A 149 -41.93 39.62 23.08
N ILE A 150 -41.62 38.42 23.61
CA ILE A 150 -42.22 37.88 24.83
C ILE A 150 -41.90 38.76 26.05
N GLN A 151 -40.66 39.24 26.18
CA GLN A 151 -40.28 40.16 27.26
C GLN A 151 -41.04 41.49 27.18
N LEU A 152 -41.11 42.09 25.99
CA LEU A 152 -41.89 43.32 25.76
C LEU A 152 -43.37 43.12 26.07
N TRP A 153 -43.96 42.00 25.64
CA TRP A 153 -45.36 41.68 25.94
C TRP A 153 -45.62 41.53 27.45
N LYS A 154 -44.73 40.84 28.17
CA LYS A 154 -44.80 40.74 29.65
C LYS A 154 -44.69 42.11 30.31
N ALA A 155 -43.83 42.99 29.81
CA ALA A 155 -43.71 44.36 30.30
C ALA A 155 -45.00 45.17 30.09
N VAL A 156 -45.61 45.09 28.90
CA VAL A 156 -46.89 45.73 28.59
C VAL A 156 -48.01 45.21 29.49
N GLN A 157 -48.06 43.90 29.76
CA GLN A 157 -49.04 43.32 30.70
C GLN A 157 -48.85 43.82 32.13
N LYS A 158 -47.61 43.96 32.62
CA LYS A 158 -47.34 44.54 33.94
C LYS A 158 -47.86 45.97 34.04
N ILE A 159 -47.67 46.78 32.99
CA ILE A 159 -48.20 48.16 32.92
C ILE A 159 -49.73 48.15 32.95
N SER A 160 -50.36 47.31 32.12
CA SER A 160 -51.83 47.23 32.02
C SER A 160 -52.49 46.78 33.32
N ASN A 161 -51.83 45.95 34.13
CA ASN A 161 -52.36 45.43 35.39
C ASN A 161 -52.08 46.36 36.59
N GLY A 162 -51.58 47.58 36.36
CA GLY A 162 -51.30 48.55 37.43
C GLY A 162 -50.08 48.21 38.29
N GLY A 163 -49.15 47.38 37.79
CA GLY A 163 -47.93 47.03 38.49
C GLY A 163 -46.89 48.15 38.41
N ASN A 164 -46.25 48.48 39.54
CA ASN A 164 -45.11 49.41 39.59
C ASN A 164 -43.96 48.86 38.73
N PHE A 165 -43.66 49.53 37.63
CA PHE A 165 -42.57 49.23 36.72
C PHE A 165 -41.22 49.51 37.42
N THR A 166 -40.29 48.55 37.44
CA THR A 166 -38.92 48.81 37.91
C THR A 166 -37.93 48.70 36.74
N PRO A 167 -36.96 49.63 36.59
CA PRO A 167 -36.01 49.63 35.47
C PRO A 167 -35.13 48.37 35.34
N ASN A 168 -35.07 47.53 36.39
CA ASN A 168 -34.34 46.27 36.39
C ASN A 168 -35.05 45.13 35.63
N ASP A 169 -36.27 45.35 35.13
CA ASP A 169 -36.99 44.35 34.33
C ASP A 169 -36.44 44.20 32.90
N PHE A 170 -35.52 45.07 32.46
CA PHE A 170 -34.76 44.89 31.22
C PHE A 170 -33.34 44.38 31.53
N PRO A 171 -32.93 43.21 31.01
CA PRO A 171 -31.52 42.85 31.03
C PRO A 171 -30.74 43.86 30.17
N LYS A 172 -29.54 44.24 30.62
CA LYS A 172 -28.61 45.07 29.84
C LYS A 172 -28.48 44.50 28.43
N TRP A 173 -28.79 45.32 27.43
CA TRP A 173 -28.50 45.04 26.04
C TRP A 173 -26.99 44.88 25.89
N VAL A 174 -26.56 43.68 25.51
CA VAL A 174 -25.18 43.42 25.06
C VAL A 174 -25.16 43.77 23.58
N GLU A 175 -24.33 44.75 23.21
CA GLU A 175 -23.91 45.00 21.82
C GLU A 175 -23.21 43.78 21.22
#